data_AF-A0A7C6FCW5-F1
#
_entry.id   AF-A0A7C6FCW5-F1
#
_cell.length_a   1.000
_cell.length_b   1.000
_cell.length_c   1.000
_cell.angle_alpha   90.00
_cell.angle_beta   90.00
_cell.angle_gamma   90.00
#
_symmetry.space_group_name_H-M   'P 1'
#
loop_
_entity.id
_entity.type
_entity.pdbx_description
1 polymer ?
#
loop_
_entity_poly.entity_id
_entity_poly.type
_entity_poly.pdbx_seq_one_letter_code
_entity_poly.pdbx_strand_id
1 'polypeptide(L)'
;MKLNVISKLLLVLFFLTFSHAATLADLQGTKGLAEKDLKAMVGKLDTIGFRAVGKNEHLETHYYNKFKVKNLELLNFYTVADLESLRELLIENPDFAAYAPFNLLAFKMPEGEKESDTTWYGHLNVDTMLEIIGEKDPELQKKYKAMIAKLDTLVNKEMKPTESKKLTFDKPLPKEPLLKMVKKFGDVDDIEEFVEEFIVEHDGLFVKNKFIIAGFLDVKFEYDDLELDFEAYDAFWVSSLCHFGFSNAIFNHGDPQAGLFAPCSVYFYIPKDSGELHVGYASVDNWIVSTGITDEKKIAYMREISASVVRIFKELGFEQEGEKENTQEVKAEVTPTVSQKSVETEKPVDSEEAGNVLIEFYGTKGKPEAELKSMVDKLGEIGFTASAKNEHLETHYYNKFKVKNLDLLNFYTIFDIESLRPLLIKNPDFGAYAPFNLLAYKMPEDHKDGDTTWYGHLSTNTMLDIIGEKDQAT
;
A
#
# COMPACT_ATOMS: atom_id res chain seq x y z
N MET A 1 32.08 -77.98 -23.43
CA MET A 1 32.24 -76.59 -23.93
C MET A 1 30.85 -76.02 -24.20
N LYS A 2 30.25 -75.31 -23.23
CA LYS A 2 29.01 -74.52 -23.37
C LYS A 2 28.78 -73.67 -22.10
N LEU A 3 28.25 -72.48 -22.37
CA LEU A 3 27.83 -71.31 -21.59
C LEU A 3 27.43 -71.53 -20.10
N ASN A 4 27.89 -70.68 -19.15
CA ASN A 4 27.38 -69.33 -18.75
C ASN A 4 26.23 -69.50 -17.69
N VAL A 5 26.21 -68.86 -16.51
CA VAL A 5 25.45 -67.62 -16.25
C VAL A 5 25.23 -67.41 -14.72
N ILE A 6 25.42 -66.15 -14.27
CA ILE A 6 24.83 -65.42 -13.11
C ILE A 6 25.22 -65.77 -11.66
N SER A 7 25.94 -64.83 -11.04
CA SER A 7 25.59 -64.30 -9.70
C SER A 7 26.13 -62.88 -9.54
N LYS A 8 25.25 -61.89 -9.77
CA LYS A 8 25.36 -60.53 -9.21
C LYS A 8 23.95 -60.05 -8.90
N LEU A 9 23.58 -60.21 -7.64
CA LEU A 9 22.37 -59.67 -7.05
C LEU A 9 22.58 -58.15 -6.89
N LEU A 10 21.95 -57.35 -7.74
CA LEU A 10 21.90 -55.89 -7.58
C LEU A 10 20.65 -55.56 -6.76
N LEU A 11 20.85 -55.20 -5.50
CA LEU A 11 19.80 -54.67 -4.63
C LEU A 11 19.49 -53.23 -5.09
N VAL A 12 18.47 -53.06 -5.92
CA VAL A 12 17.96 -51.74 -6.29
C VAL A 12 17.06 -51.25 -5.16
N LEU A 13 17.60 -50.38 -4.29
CA LEU A 13 16.78 -49.60 -3.37
C LEU A 13 16.00 -48.57 -4.18
N PHE A 14 14.71 -48.82 -4.39
CA PHE A 14 13.76 -47.79 -4.79
C PHE A 14 13.57 -46.84 -3.60
N PHE A 15 14.28 -45.71 -3.58
CA PHE A 15 13.88 -44.56 -2.79
C PHE A 15 12.64 -43.95 -3.47
N LEU A 16 11.46 -44.38 -3.04
CA LEU A 16 10.22 -43.66 -3.29
C LEU A 16 10.31 -42.34 -2.50
N THR A 17 10.72 -41.27 -3.15
CA THR A 17 10.56 -39.91 -2.63
C THR A 17 9.06 -39.60 -2.66
N PHE A 18 8.38 -39.79 -1.53
CA PHE A 18 7.04 -39.26 -1.35
C PHE A 18 7.12 -37.74 -1.33
N SER A 19 6.73 -37.09 -2.43
CA SER A 19 6.49 -35.65 -2.45
C SER A 19 5.35 -35.37 -1.48
N HIS A 20 5.64 -34.75 -0.34
CA HIS A 20 4.60 -34.22 0.54
C HIS A 20 4.11 -32.92 -0.06
N ALA A 21 2.80 -32.82 -0.34
CA ALA A 21 2.17 -31.58 -0.76
C ALA A 21 2.25 -30.55 0.39
N ALA A 22 2.77 -29.36 0.11
CA ALA A 22 2.78 -28.24 1.04
C ALA A 22 1.38 -27.60 1.12
N THR A 23 1.04 -27.00 2.26
CA THR A 23 -0.27 -26.34 2.47
C THR A 23 -0.16 -24.86 2.12
N LEU A 24 -0.90 -24.39 1.12
CA LEU A 24 -1.02 -22.97 0.80
C LEU A 24 -1.87 -22.24 1.86
N ALA A 25 -3.04 -22.77 2.18
CA ALA A 25 -3.97 -22.17 3.13
C ALA A 25 -4.99 -23.17 3.65
N ASP A 26 -5.50 -22.90 4.85
CA ASP A 26 -6.66 -23.56 5.42
C ASP A 26 -7.82 -22.55 5.43
N LEU A 27 -8.72 -22.68 4.44
CA LEU A 27 -9.87 -21.81 4.31
C LEU A 27 -11.05 -22.35 5.12
N GLN A 28 -11.70 -21.46 5.84
CA GLN A 28 -12.93 -21.70 6.57
C GLN A 28 -14.12 -21.18 5.76
N GLY A 29 -15.30 -21.76 5.95
CA GLY A 29 -16.48 -21.46 5.15
C GLY A 29 -17.77 -21.38 5.95
N THR A 30 -18.60 -20.39 5.63
CA THR A 30 -19.95 -20.23 6.16
C THR A 30 -20.95 -20.20 5.00
N LYS A 31 -22.02 -21.01 5.10
CA LYS A 31 -23.07 -21.02 4.07
C LYS A 31 -23.78 -19.68 3.95
N GLY A 32 -24.13 -19.31 2.73
CA GLY A 32 -24.72 -18.03 2.39
C GLY A 32 -23.69 -16.92 2.23
N LEU A 33 -24.13 -15.68 2.46
CA LEU A 33 -23.31 -14.48 2.48
C LEU A 33 -23.00 -14.12 3.94
N ALA A 34 -21.74 -14.27 4.34
CA ALA A 34 -21.30 -14.11 5.74
C ALA A 34 -20.74 -12.71 6.06
N GLU A 35 -21.00 -11.71 5.21
CA GLU A 35 -20.40 -10.38 5.29
C GLU A 35 -20.61 -9.67 6.63
N LYS A 36 -21.84 -9.69 7.15
CA LYS A 36 -22.16 -9.07 8.44
C LYS A 36 -21.35 -9.67 9.59
N ASP A 37 -21.21 -10.99 9.61
CA ASP A 37 -20.49 -11.70 10.66
C ASP A 37 -18.97 -11.48 10.51
N LEU A 38 -18.45 -11.46 9.28
CA LEU A 38 -17.06 -11.10 8.98
C LEU A 38 -16.73 -9.70 9.51
N LYS A 39 -17.58 -8.71 9.21
CA LYS A 39 -17.39 -7.33 9.68
C LYS A 39 -17.41 -7.23 11.20
N ALA A 40 -18.30 -7.97 11.85
CA ALA A 40 -18.36 -8.04 13.32
C ALA A 40 -17.12 -8.70 13.92
N MET A 41 -16.59 -9.76 13.29
CA MET A 41 -15.36 -10.44 13.73
C MET A 41 -14.13 -9.54 13.53
N VAL A 42 -14.00 -8.86 12.39
CA VAL A 42 -12.93 -7.89 12.12
C VAL A 42 -12.95 -6.74 13.13
N GLY A 43 -14.14 -6.34 13.57
CA GLY A 43 -14.31 -5.35 14.65
C GLY A 43 -13.84 -5.79 16.03
N LYS A 44 -13.37 -7.03 16.20
CA LYS A 44 -12.86 -7.59 17.47
C LYS A 44 -11.38 -7.97 17.42
N LEU A 45 -10.67 -7.62 16.35
CA LEU A 45 -9.25 -7.94 16.21
C LEU A 45 -8.40 -7.35 17.34
N ASP A 46 -8.76 -6.15 17.80
CA ASP A 46 -8.10 -5.44 18.91
C ASP A 46 -8.13 -6.23 20.21
N THR A 47 -9.20 -7.00 20.45
CA THR A 47 -9.34 -7.85 21.65
C THR A 47 -8.29 -8.96 21.76
N ILE A 48 -7.56 -9.25 20.67
CA ILE A 48 -6.49 -10.25 20.62
C ILE A 48 -5.13 -9.64 20.24
N GLY A 49 -5.01 -8.30 20.21
CA GLY A 49 -3.78 -7.59 19.85
C GLY A 49 -3.59 -7.32 18.35
N PHE A 50 -4.51 -7.80 17.50
CA PHE A 50 -4.49 -7.50 16.07
C PHE A 50 -5.16 -6.16 15.76
N ARG A 51 -4.70 -5.47 14.72
CA ARG A 51 -5.37 -4.31 14.12
C ARG A 51 -5.67 -4.60 12.66
N ALA A 52 -6.79 -4.09 12.17
CA ALA A 52 -7.04 -4.02 10.72
C ALA A 52 -6.47 -2.69 10.21
N VAL A 53 -5.28 -2.74 9.61
CA VAL A 53 -4.60 -1.57 9.03
C VAL A 53 -5.18 -1.18 7.67
N GLY A 54 -6.09 -1.99 7.14
CA GLY A 54 -6.84 -1.72 5.91
C GLY A 54 -8.06 -2.62 5.78
N LYS A 55 -9.15 -2.07 5.27
CA LYS A 55 -10.45 -2.74 5.11
C LYS A 55 -10.99 -2.45 3.71
N ASN A 56 -10.54 -3.23 2.73
CA ASN A 56 -10.99 -3.10 1.34
C ASN A 56 -12.15 -4.06 1.08
N GLU A 57 -13.38 -3.59 1.32
CA GLU A 57 -14.62 -4.36 1.16
C GLU A 57 -15.20 -4.16 -0.25
N HIS A 58 -15.93 -5.16 -0.77
CA HIS A 58 -16.64 -5.11 -2.05
C HIS A 58 -15.76 -4.79 -3.28
N LEU A 59 -14.56 -5.36 -3.34
CA LEU A 59 -13.66 -5.18 -4.49
C LEU A 59 -14.29 -5.63 -5.82
N GLU A 60 -15.18 -6.62 -5.79
CA GLU A 60 -15.96 -7.06 -6.95
C GLU A 60 -16.84 -5.94 -7.53
N THR A 61 -17.36 -5.06 -6.68
CA THR A 61 -18.15 -3.89 -7.11
C THR A 61 -17.27 -2.87 -7.81
N HIS A 62 -16.05 -2.64 -7.31
CA HIS A 62 -15.08 -1.77 -7.98
C HIS A 62 -14.64 -2.33 -9.34
N TYR A 63 -14.43 -3.66 -9.44
CA TYR A 63 -14.15 -4.31 -10.72
C TYR A 63 -15.31 -4.18 -11.69
N TYR A 64 -16.54 -4.40 -11.25
CA TYR A 64 -17.72 -4.21 -12.08
C TYR A 64 -17.82 -2.76 -12.56
N ASN A 65 -17.62 -1.78 -11.68
CA ASN A 65 -17.73 -0.38 -12.06
C ASN A 65 -16.73 0.02 -13.15
N LYS A 66 -15.50 -0.48 -13.08
CA LYS A 66 -14.41 -0.14 -14.01
C LYS A 66 -14.35 -1.01 -15.26
N PHE A 67 -14.50 -2.33 -15.13
CA PHE A 67 -14.31 -3.30 -16.21
C PHE A 67 -15.62 -3.88 -16.74
N LYS A 68 -16.75 -3.61 -16.07
CA LYS A 68 -18.09 -4.17 -16.40
C LYS A 68 -18.13 -5.69 -16.34
N VAL A 69 -17.33 -6.29 -15.44
CA VAL A 69 -17.26 -7.73 -15.20
C VAL A 69 -17.54 -8.02 -13.72
N LYS A 70 -18.52 -8.88 -13.45
CA LYS A 70 -18.88 -9.36 -12.11
C LYS A 70 -18.78 -10.90 -12.10
N ASN A 71 -17.67 -11.42 -11.59
CA ASN A 71 -17.44 -12.87 -11.48
C ASN A 71 -17.27 -13.32 -10.01
N LEU A 72 -17.60 -12.45 -9.07
CA LEU A 72 -17.65 -12.72 -7.63
C LEU A 72 -18.88 -12.03 -7.05
N GLU A 73 -19.44 -12.62 -6.00
CA GLU A 73 -20.52 -12.01 -5.19
C GLU A 73 -19.96 -11.25 -3.99
N LEU A 74 -18.76 -11.61 -3.56
CA LEU A 74 -18.05 -10.93 -2.48
C LEU A 74 -16.54 -11.08 -2.72
N LEU A 75 -15.80 -10.00 -2.51
CA LEU A 75 -14.35 -10.00 -2.38
C LEU A 75 -13.93 -8.90 -1.40
N ASN A 76 -13.52 -9.31 -0.20
CA ASN A 76 -13.03 -8.42 0.84
C ASN A 76 -11.59 -8.76 1.19
N PHE A 77 -10.75 -7.74 1.31
CA PHE A 77 -9.41 -7.83 1.88
C PHE A 77 -9.37 -7.09 3.20
N TYR A 78 -9.08 -7.83 4.27
CA TYR A 78 -8.82 -7.27 5.59
C TYR A 78 -7.34 -7.42 5.87
N THR A 79 -6.58 -6.34 5.72
CA THR A 79 -5.14 -6.36 5.96
C THR A 79 -4.91 -6.16 7.46
N VAL A 80 -4.29 -7.14 8.10
CA VAL A 80 -4.18 -7.23 9.56
C VAL A 80 -2.74 -7.39 10.04
N ALA A 81 -2.44 -6.87 11.22
CA ALA A 81 -1.15 -6.98 11.88
C ALA A 81 -1.30 -7.00 13.41
N ASP A 82 -0.46 -7.76 14.11
CA ASP A 82 -0.30 -7.73 15.58
C ASP A 82 1.04 -7.06 15.87
N LEU A 83 1.02 -5.73 15.99
CA LEU A 83 2.22 -4.91 16.03
C LEU A 83 3.12 -5.27 17.22
N GLU A 84 2.53 -5.45 18.40
CA GLU A 84 3.29 -5.81 19.62
C GLU A 84 4.03 -7.14 19.45
N SER A 85 3.35 -8.18 18.94
CA SER A 85 3.97 -9.50 18.75
C SER A 85 4.99 -9.50 17.61
N LEU A 86 4.82 -8.63 16.60
CA LEU A 86 5.73 -8.47 15.48
C LEU A 86 7.04 -7.77 15.85
N ARG A 87 7.06 -6.94 16.89
CA ARG A 87 8.20 -6.08 17.21
C ARG A 87 9.51 -6.86 17.31
N GLU A 88 9.53 -7.88 18.15
CA GLU A 88 10.73 -8.70 18.34
C GLU A 88 11.09 -9.47 17.08
N LEU A 89 10.09 -9.94 16.32
CA LEU A 89 10.31 -10.65 15.07
C LEU A 89 10.98 -9.74 14.02
N LEU A 90 10.53 -8.48 13.91
CA LEU A 90 11.08 -7.51 12.96
C LEU A 90 12.47 -7.00 13.36
N ILE A 91 12.79 -6.91 14.65
CA ILE A 91 14.14 -6.61 15.12
C ILE A 91 15.12 -7.71 14.71
N GLU A 92 14.73 -8.97 14.89
CA GLU A 92 15.61 -10.11 14.59
C GLU A 92 15.66 -10.43 13.09
N ASN A 93 14.55 -10.22 12.38
CA ASN A 93 14.44 -10.48 10.95
C ASN A 93 13.42 -9.53 10.27
N PRO A 94 13.87 -8.50 9.52
CA PRO A 94 12.96 -7.55 8.86
C PRO A 94 12.05 -8.21 7.82
N ASP A 95 12.41 -9.39 7.31
CA ASP A 95 11.65 -10.09 6.28
C ASP A 95 10.25 -10.56 6.75
N PHE A 96 10.00 -10.61 8.07
CA PHE A 96 8.63 -10.79 8.58
C PHE A 96 7.65 -9.73 8.06
N ALA A 97 8.15 -8.54 7.67
CA ALA A 97 7.35 -7.49 7.06
C ALA A 97 6.82 -7.84 5.66
N ALA A 98 7.34 -8.87 4.99
CA ALA A 98 6.73 -9.42 3.78
C ALA A 98 5.27 -9.88 4.00
N TYR A 99 4.90 -10.20 5.25
CA TYR A 99 3.56 -10.57 5.67
C TYR A 99 3.09 -9.79 6.91
N ALA A 100 3.57 -8.55 7.08
CA ALA A 100 3.05 -7.62 8.09
C ALA A 100 2.80 -6.24 7.45
N PRO A 101 1.55 -5.89 7.11
CA PRO A 101 0.34 -6.68 7.30
C PRO A 101 0.23 -7.86 6.32
N PHE A 102 -0.60 -8.85 6.66
CA PHE A 102 -1.07 -9.89 5.74
C PHE A 102 -2.59 -9.81 5.57
N ASN A 103 -3.12 -10.44 4.51
CA ASN A 103 -4.56 -10.42 4.25
C ASN A 103 -5.30 -11.58 4.92
N LEU A 104 -6.35 -11.23 5.66
CA LEU A 104 -7.49 -12.10 5.91
C LEU A 104 -8.48 -11.91 4.76
N LEU A 105 -8.38 -12.80 3.77
CA LEU A 105 -9.21 -12.82 2.57
C LEU A 105 -10.61 -13.32 2.93
N ALA A 106 -11.64 -12.71 2.34
CA ALA A 106 -12.96 -13.31 2.21
C ALA A 106 -13.50 -13.20 0.77
N PHE A 107 -14.07 -14.27 0.24
CA PHE A 107 -14.67 -14.27 -1.09
C PHE A 107 -15.87 -15.20 -1.22
N LYS A 108 -16.72 -14.92 -2.22
CA LYS A 108 -17.86 -15.76 -2.58
C LYS A 108 -18.03 -15.82 -4.10
N MET A 109 -18.21 -17.03 -4.63
CA MET A 109 -18.45 -17.24 -6.07
C MET A 109 -19.90 -16.88 -6.47
N PRO A 110 -20.15 -16.50 -7.73
CA PRO A 110 -21.48 -16.25 -8.29
C PRO A 110 -22.42 -17.45 -8.19
N GLU A 111 -23.72 -17.19 -8.06
CA GLU A 111 -24.73 -18.24 -8.07
C GLU A 111 -24.63 -19.09 -9.36
N GLY A 112 -24.68 -20.42 -9.20
CA GLY A 112 -24.54 -21.37 -10.31
C GLY A 112 -23.11 -21.82 -10.59
N GLU A 113 -22.11 -21.16 -10.00
CA GLU A 113 -20.72 -21.62 -10.02
C GLU A 113 -20.43 -22.68 -8.94
N LYS A 114 -19.32 -23.40 -9.10
CA LYS A 114 -18.86 -24.34 -8.07
C LYS A 114 -18.57 -23.59 -6.77
N GLU A 115 -19.03 -24.15 -5.64
CA GLU A 115 -18.84 -23.58 -4.29
C GLU A 115 -19.51 -22.20 -4.10
N SER A 116 -20.54 -21.89 -4.90
CA SER A 116 -21.30 -20.62 -4.80
C SER A 116 -22.19 -20.51 -3.56
N ASP A 117 -22.48 -21.60 -2.85
CA ASP A 117 -23.31 -21.57 -1.64
C ASP A 117 -22.54 -21.12 -0.39
N THR A 118 -21.21 -21.06 -0.44
CA THR A 118 -20.35 -20.75 0.72
C THR A 118 -19.58 -19.45 0.55
N THR A 119 -19.49 -18.65 1.61
CA THR A 119 -18.49 -17.57 1.74
C THR A 119 -17.24 -18.17 2.36
N TRP A 120 -16.12 -18.12 1.63
CA TRP A 120 -14.83 -18.62 2.07
C TRP A 120 -13.98 -17.50 2.66
N TYR A 121 -13.24 -17.78 3.74
CA TYR A 121 -12.33 -16.82 4.35
C TYR A 121 -11.13 -17.51 5.01
N GLY A 122 -10.01 -16.79 5.09
CA GLY A 122 -8.78 -17.27 5.70
C GLY A 122 -7.56 -16.47 5.26
N HIS A 123 -6.38 -16.93 5.64
CA HIS A 123 -5.09 -16.33 5.29
C HIS A 123 -4.12 -17.41 4.78
N LEU A 124 -2.95 -16.99 4.27
CA LEU A 124 -1.89 -17.93 3.89
C LEU A 124 -1.50 -18.79 5.10
N ASN A 125 -1.17 -20.05 4.86
CA ASN A 125 -0.65 -20.92 5.88
C ASN A 125 0.67 -20.38 6.45
N VAL A 126 0.78 -20.39 7.77
CA VAL A 126 1.93 -19.82 8.49
C VAL A 126 3.26 -20.51 8.17
N ASP A 127 3.25 -21.82 7.91
CA ASP A 127 4.46 -22.54 7.49
C ASP A 127 4.91 -22.10 6.10
N THR A 128 3.97 -21.88 5.18
CA THR A 128 4.27 -21.33 3.85
C THR A 128 4.81 -19.90 3.94
N MET A 129 4.24 -19.04 4.81
CA MET A 129 4.78 -17.69 5.05
C MET A 129 6.23 -17.75 5.56
N LEU A 130 6.50 -18.61 6.55
CA LEU A 130 7.84 -18.82 7.12
C LEU A 130 8.83 -19.39 6.09
N GLU A 131 8.39 -20.30 5.23
CA GLU A 131 9.22 -20.87 4.16
C GLU A 131 9.57 -19.82 3.10
N ILE A 132 8.62 -18.94 2.75
CA ILE A 132 8.86 -17.81 1.84
C ILE A 132 9.83 -16.81 2.45
N ILE A 133 9.66 -16.48 3.74
CA ILE A 133 10.58 -15.62 4.49
C ILE A 133 11.98 -16.26 4.59
N GLY A 134 12.05 -17.59 4.61
CA GLY A 134 13.29 -18.33 4.80
C GLY A 134 13.76 -18.36 6.25
N GLU A 135 12.85 -18.13 7.21
CA GLU A 135 13.14 -18.15 8.65
C GLU A 135 13.48 -19.57 9.11
N LYS A 136 14.59 -19.72 9.84
CA LYS A 136 15.10 -21.02 10.31
C LYS A 136 15.21 -21.11 11.82
N ASP A 137 15.14 -20.00 12.54
CA ASP A 137 15.16 -19.98 13.99
C ASP A 137 13.85 -20.58 14.55
N PRO A 138 13.92 -21.71 15.27
CA PRO A 138 12.73 -22.38 15.79
C PRO A 138 11.93 -21.54 16.80
N GLU A 139 12.57 -20.65 17.57
CA GLU A 139 11.88 -19.79 18.53
C GLU A 139 11.16 -18.64 17.81
N LEU A 140 11.76 -18.03 16.78
CA LEU A 140 11.07 -17.03 15.96
C LEU A 140 9.88 -17.63 15.21
N GLN A 141 10.06 -18.82 14.61
CA GLN A 141 8.96 -19.57 13.99
C GLN A 141 7.81 -19.84 14.96
N LYS A 142 8.14 -20.26 16.20
CA LYS A 142 7.14 -20.55 17.24
C LYS A 142 6.39 -19.29 17.67
N LYS A 143 7.08 -18.16 17.84
CA LYS A 143 6.45 -16.87 18.17
C LYS A 143 5.50 -16.42 17.07
N TYR A 144 5.93 -16.47 15.81
CA TYR A 144 5.09 -16.12 14.67
C TYR A 144 3.86 -17.02 14.56
N LYS A 145 4.02 -18.34 14.73
CA LYS A 145 2.90 -19.30 14.78
C LYS A 145 1.92 -19.00 15.91
N ALA A 146 2.43 -18.67 17.09
CA ALA A 146 1.59 -18.34 18.24
C ALA A 146 0.80 -17.04 17.99
N MET A 147 1.41 -16.04 17.35
CA MET A 147 0.73 -14.81 16.94
C MET A 147 -0.44 -15.10 15.99
N ILE A 148 -0.20 -15.84 14.90
CA ILE A 148 -1.23 -16.19 13.92
C ILE A 148 -2.35 -17.05 14.54
N ALA A 149 -2.02 -17.96 15.46
CA ALA A 149 -3.01 -18.80 16.14
C ALA A 149 -4.04 -18.01 16.96
N LYS A 150 -3.71 -16.78 17.41
CA LYS A 150 -4.69 -15.88 18.06
C LYS A 150 -5.81 -15.52 17.07
N LEU A 151 -5.45 -15.17 15.84
CA LEU A 151 -6.39 -14.84 14.77
C LEU A 151 -7.26 -16.05 14.42
N ASP A 152 -6.65 -17.22 14.23
CA ASP A 152 -7.39 -18.48 13.96
C ASP A 152 -8.43 -18.77 15.04
N THR A 153 -8.05 -18.58 16.31
CA THR A 153 -8.95 -18.79 17.45
C THR A 153 -10.14 -17.83 17.42
N LEU A 154 -9.90 -16.55 17.12
CA LEU A 154 -10.96 -15.55 16.99
C LEU A 154 -11.89 -15.87 15.83
N VAL A 155 -11.33 -16.17 14.65
CA VAL A 155 -12.10 -16.53 13.44
C VAL A 155 -13.01 -17.72 13.73
N ASN A 156 -12.48 -18.79 14.32
CA ASN A 156 -13.28 -19.97 14.67
C ASN A 156 -14.40 -19.66 15.68
N LYS A 157 -14.11 -18.85 16.71
CA LYS A 157 -15.06 -18.48 17.76
C LYS A 157 -16.20 -17.61 17.23
N GLU A 158 -15.87 -16.58 16.46
CA GLU A 158 -16.81 -15.55 16.02
C GLU A 158 -17.57 -15.98 14.77
N MET A 159 -16.90 -16.59 13.79
CA MET A 159 -17.52 -16.99 12.54
C MET A 159 -18.24 -18.33 12.61
N LYS A 160 -17.84 -19.22 13.53
CA LYS A 160 -18.40 -20.58 13.70
C LYS A 160 -18.53 -21.32 12.34
N PRO A 161 -17.40 -21.53 11.63
CA PRO A 161 -17.42 -22.08 10.28
C PRO A 161 -18.17 -23.41 10.22
N THR A 162 -18.93 -23.58 9.14
CA THR A 162 -19.66 -24.82 8.83
C THR A 162 -18.94 -25.71 7.85
N GLU A 163 -17.98 -25.15 7.10
CA GLU A 163 -17.19 -25.83 6.09
C GLU A 163 -15.71 -25.46 6.25
N SER A 164 -14.83 -26.31 5.73
CA SER A 164 -13.40 -26.00 5.62
C SER A 164 -12.82 -26.67 4.38
N LYS A 165 -11.79 -26.07 3.80
CA LYS A 165 -10.99 -26.69 2.74
C LYS A 165 -9.53 -26.33 2.87
N LYS A 166 -8.67 -27.30 2.59
CA LYS A 166 -7.23 -27.13 2.53
C LYS A 166 -6.79 -26.94 1.09
N LEU A 167 -6.06 -25.87 0.81
CA LEU A 167 -5.41 -25.63 -0.47
C LEU A 167 -3.95 -26.10 -0.36
N THR A 168 -3.50 -26.93 -1.29
CA THR A 168 -2.15 -27.52 -1.27
C THR A 168 -1.46 -27.37 -2.62
N PHE A 169 -0.13 -27.44 -2.60
CA PHE A 169 0.71 -27.40 -3.80
C PHE A 169 1.89 -28.37 -3.67
N ASP A 170 2.27 -28.99 -4.80
CA ASP A 170 3.30 -30.05 -4.82
C ASP A 170 4.68 -29.54 -5.23
N LYS A 171 4.72 -28.39 -5.92
CA LYS A 171 5.96 -27.83 -6.44
C LYS A 171 6.72 -27.11 -5.32
N PRO A 172 8.04 -27.24 -5.23
CA PRO A 172 8.81 -26.45 -4.29
C PRO A 172 8.65 -24.96 -4.61
N LEU A 173 8.67 -24.12 -3.58
CA LEU A 173 8.76 -22.67 -3.72
C LEU A 173 9.97 -22.27 -4.58
N PRO A 174 9.93 -21.11 -5.25
CA PRO A 174 11.07 -20.60 -6.02
C PRO A 174 12.33 -20.52 -5.15
N LYS A 175 13.50 -20.63 -5.79
CA LYS A 175 14.80 -20.53 -5.10
C LYS A 175 15.00 -19.19 -4.39
N GLU A 176 14.42 -18.14 -4.96
CA GLU A 176 14.41 -16.77 -4.43
C GLU A 176 12.95 -16.37 -4.19
N PRO A 177 12.39 -16.76 -3.03
CA PRO A 177 11.00 -16.47 -2.68
C PRO A 177 10.80 -15.02 -2.26
N LEU A 178 11.84 -14.34 -1.77
CA LEU A 178 11.86 -12.90 -1.55
C LEU A 178 12.77 -12.23 -2.57
N LEU A 179 12.31 -11.12 -3.14
CA LEU A 179 13.20 -10.17 -3.77
C LEU A 179 13.74 -9.23 -2.67
N LYS A 180 15.04 -8.97 -2.71
CA LYS A 180 15.69 -7.96 -1.88
C LYS A 180 16.54 -7.03 -2.73
N MET A 181 16.45 -5.74 -2.46
CA MET A 181 17.25 -4.72 -3.13
C MET A 181 17.69 -3.67 -2.11
N VAL A 182 18.78 -2.97 -2.42
CA VAL A 182 19.35 -1.93 -1.56
C VAL A 182 19.67 -0.69 -2.38
N LYS A 183 19.40 0.48 -1.80
CA LYS A 183 19.80 1.80 -2.31
C LYS A 183 20.73 2.42 -1.27
N LYS A 184 21.97 2.68 -1.65
CA LYS A 184 22.88 3.46 -0.81
C LYS A 184 22.57 4.94 -0.97
N PHE A 185 22.55 5.66 0.14
CA PHE A 185 22.46 7.11 0.15
C PHE A 185 23.66 7.70 0.90
N GLY A 186 24.00 8.94 0.58
CA GLY A 186 25.12 9.64 1.25
C GLY A 186 24.74 10.08 2.66
N ASP A 187 25.58 10.91 3.26
CA ASP A 187 25.21 11.57 4.51
C ASP A 187 23.97 12.44 4.28
N VAL A 188 22.94 12.23 5.09
CA VAL A 188 21.71 13.03 5.13
C VAL A 188 21.69 13.79 6.45
N ASP A 189 21.37 15.08 6.40
CA ASP A 189 21.30 15.92 7.59
C ASP A 189 20.08 15.56 8.46
N ASP A 190 18.99 15.15 7.82
CA ASP A 190 17.75 14.71 8.44
C ASP A 190 17.24 13.43 7.75
N ILE A 191 17.13 12.35 8.52
CA ILE A 191 16.68 11.06 8.01
C ILE A 191 15.17 11.02 7.77
N GLU A 192 14.40 11.78 8.54
CA GLU A 192 12.94 11.85 8.41
C GLU A 192 12.58 12.57 7.10
N GLU A 193 13.21 13.71 6.83
CA GLU A 193 13.04 14.45 5.56
C GLU A 193 13.42 13.57 4.35
N PHE A 194 14.55 12.85 4.42
CA PHE A 194 14.95 11.91 3.38
C PHE A 194 13.89 10.82 3.11
N VAL A 195 13.32 10.24 4.17
CA VAL A 195 12.29 9.20 4.07
C VAL A 195 11.00 9.78 3.48
N GLU A 196 10.57 10.96 3.90
CA GLU A 196 9.40 11.64 3.37
C GLU A 196 9.54 11.94 1.87
N GLU A 197 10.68 12.51 1.45
CA GLU A 197 10.98 12.76 0.04
C GLU A 197 10.99 11.45 -0.78
N PHE A 198 11.60 10.40 -0.24
CA PHE A 198 11.62 9.09 -0.88
C PHE A 198 10.21 8.52 -1.06
N ILE A 199 9.36 8.59 -0.03
CA ILE A 199 7.97 8.10 -0.11
C ILE A 199 7.20 8.83 -1.21
N VAL A 200 7.35 10.16 -1.31
CA VAL A 200 6.71 10.95 -2.37
C VAL A 200 7.20 10.54 -3.76
N GLU A 201 8.52 10.36 -3.94
CA GLU A 201 9.10 9.90 -5.20
C GLU A 201 8.62 8.50 -5.58
N HIS A 202 8.68 7.56 -4.63
CA HIS A 202 8.22 6.19 -4.75
C HIS A 202 6.75 6.16 -5.21
N ASP A 203 5.86 6.80 -4.46
CA ASP A 203 4.41 6.77 -4.72
C ASP A 203 4.10 7.41 -6.08
N GLY A 204 4.73 8.55 -6.38
CA GLY A 204 4.59 9.24 -7.67
C GLY A 204 4.98 8.35 -8.86
N LEU A 205 6.08 7.60 -8.73
CA LEU A 205 6.58 6.74 -9.79
C LEU A 205 5.73 5.48 -9.98
N PHE A 206 5.27 4.85 -8.89
CA PHE A 206 4.34 3.72 -8.95
C PHE A 206 3.00 4.12 -9.56
N VAL A 207 2.44 5.29 -9.19
CA VAL A 207 1.20 5.83 -9.78
C VAL A 207 1.36 6.12 -11.28
N LYS A 208 2.50 6.68 -11.70
CA LYS A 208 2.81 6.89 -13.12
C LYS A 208 2.78 5.57 -13.92
N ASN A 209 3.19 4.48 -13.27
CA ASN A 209 3.17 3.12 -13.80
C ASN A 209 1.88 2.33 -13.50
N LYS A 210 0.78 3.03 -13.16
CA LYS A 210 -0.58 2.48 -12.96
C LYS A 210 -0.76 1.60 -11.72
N PHE A 211 0.19 1.63 -10.80
CA PHE A 211 -0.03 1.10 -9.45
C PHE A 211 -0.77 2.13 -8.59
N ILE A 212 -1.29 1.63 -7.47
CA ILE A 212 -1.96 2.39 -6.41
C ILE A 212 -1.32 1.93 -5.11
N ILE A 213 -1.03 2.86 -4.21
CA ILE A 213 -0.68 2.54 -2.83
C ILE A 213 -2.00 2.30 -2.09
N ALA A 214 -2.32 1.02 -1.88
CA ALA A 214 -3.59 0.58 -1.30
C ALA A 214 -3.57 0.53 0.24
N GLY A 215 -2.43 0.80 0.83
CA GLY A 215 -2.19 0.81 2.26
C GLY A 215 -0.76 1.22 2.56
N PHE A 216 -0.55 1.82 3.72
CA PHE A 216 0.74 2.27 4.22
C PHE A 216 0.76 2.02 5.73
N LEU A 217 1.83 1.43 6.23
CA LEU A 217 2.05 1.18 7.65
C LEU A 217 3.44 1.68 7.99
N ASP A 218 3.52 2.78 8.73
CA ASP A 218 4.77 3.25 9.31
C ASP A 218 5.02 2.48 10.60
N VAL A 219 5.89 1.48 10.53
CA VAL A 219 6.14 0.57 11.65
C VAL A 219 6.88 1.28 12.77
N LYS A 220 7.82 2.17 12.43
CA LYS A 220 8.58 2.93 13.43
C LYS A 220 7.66 3.89 14.18
N PHE A 221 6.87 4.68 13.44
CA PHE A 221 5.90 5.60 14.04
C PHE A 221 4.89 4.86 14.94
N GLU A 222 4.36 3.72 14.50
CA GLU A 222 3.41 2.95 15.30
C GLU A 222 4.03 2.41 16.60
N TYR A 223 5.33 2.07 16.59
CA TYR A 223 6.03 1.65 17.81
C TYR A 223 6.34 2.81 18.74
N ASP A 224 6.67 3.99 18.20
CA ASP A 224 6.83 5.20 19.00
C ASP A 224 5.52 5.59 19.70
N ASP A 225 4.37 5.54 19.00
CA ASP A 225 3.03 5.78 19.59
C ASP A 225 2.66 4.76 20.68
N LEU A 226 3.13 3.52 20.53
CA LEU A 226 2.96 2.45 21.52
C LEU A 226 3.97 2.51 22.68
N GLU A 227 4.88 3.48 22.70
CA GLU A 227 6.01 3.57 23.64
C GLU A 227 6.88 2.30 23.66
N LEU A 228 7.02 1.66 22.50
CA LEU A 228 7.82 0.45 22.30
C LEU A 228 9.11 0.81 21.57
N ASP A 229 10.24 0.56 22.24
CA ASP A 229 11.58 0.76 21.67
C ASP A 229 11.72 0.09 20.28
N PHE A 230 12.25 0.75 19.26
CA PHE A 230 12.48 0.11 17.96
C PHE A 230 13.75 0.65 17.29
N GLU A 231 14.80 0.75 18.10
CA GLU A 231 16.05 1.45 17.76
C GLU A 231 16.98 0.66 16.83
N ALA A 232 16.60 -0.55 16.42
CA ALA A 232 17.34 -1.30 15.39
C ALA A 232 17.31 -0.61 14.02
N TYR A 233 16.37 0.31 13.81
CA TYR A 233 16.11 0.97 12.54
C TYR A 233 15.95 2.48 12.71
N ASP A 234 16.53 3.25 11.79
CA ASP A 234 16.28 4.69 11.65
C ASP A 234 14.91 4.95 11.01
N ALA A 235 14.45 4.06 10.13
CA ALA A 235 13.12 4.09 9.54
C ALA A 235 12.66 2.67 9.18
N PHE A 236 11.36 2.40 9.29
CA PHE A 236 10.76 1.14 8.86
C PHE A 236 9.30 1.36 8.47
N TRP A 237 8.94 1.06 7.23
CA TRP A 237 7.55 1.14 6.79
C TRP A 237 7.21 0.05 5.77
N VAL A 238 5.92 -0.14 5.54
CA VAL A 238 5.39 -1.10 4.58
C VAL A 238 4.36 -0.42 3.68
N SER A 239 4.60 -0.46 2.38
CA SER A 239 3.69 0.03 1.36
C SER A 239 2.98 -1.15 0.68
N SER A 240 1.65 -1.11 0.64
CA SER A 240 0.82 -2.12 -0.01
C SER A 240 0.55 -1.74 -1.45
N LEU A 241 1.26 -2.36 -2.40
CA LEU A 241 1.06 -2.10 -3.83
C LEU A 241 -0.19 -2.81 -4.36
N CYS A 242 -0.95 -2.11 -5.19
CA CYS A 242 -2.06 -2.67 -5.93
C CYS A 242 -2.02 -2.24 -7.40
N HIS A 243 -2.21 -3.18 -8.32
CA HIS A 243 -2.42 -2.87 -9.72
C HIS A 243 -3.80 -3.39 -10.14
N PHE A 244 -4.75 -2.47 -10.36
CA PHE A 244 -6.17 -2.83 -10.47
C PHE A 244 -6.49 -3.72 -11.67
N GLY A 245 -5.75 -3.54 -12.78
CA GLY A 245 -5.86 -4.43 -13.94
C GLY A 245 -5.29 -5.82 -13.68
N PHE A 246 -4.26 -5.93 -12.83
CA PHE A 246 -3.70 -7.20 -12.39
C PHE A 246 -4.67 -7.92 -11.46
N SER A 247 -5.12 -7.24 -10.40
CA SER A 247 -6.01 -7.84 -9.41
C SER A 247 -7.33 -8.31 -10.02
N ASN A 248 -7.93 -7.55 -10.94
CA ASN A 248 -9.10 -8.01 -11.71
C ASN A 248 -8.79 -9.25 -12.56
N ALA A 249 -7.66 -9.29 -13.26
CA ALA A 249 -7.30 -10.41 -14.15
C ALA A 249 -6.99 -11.71 -13.40
N ILE A 250 -6.67 -11.64 -12.10
CA ILE A 250 -6.42 -12.81 -11.26
C ILE A 250 -7.66 -13.16 -10.42
N PHE A 251 -8.05 -12.28 -9.50
CA PHE A 251 -9.05 -12.58 -8.48
C PHE A 251 -10.46 -12.69 -9.04
N ASN A 252 -10.83 -11.75 -9.91
CA ASN A 252 -12.15 -11.71 -10.56
C ASN A 252 -12.21 -12.59 -11.82
N HIS A 253 -11.19 -13.42 -12.10
CA HIS A 253 -11.17 -14.30 -13.27
C HIS A 253 -10.68 -15.71 -12.90
N GLY A 254 -11.33 -16.29 -11.88
CA GLY A 254 -11.24 -17.72 -11.56
C GLY A 254 -10.33 -18.09 -10.39
N ASP A 255 -9.50 -17.16 -9.89
CA ASP A 255 -8.54 -17.44 -8.82
C ASP A 255 -8.65 -16.47 -7.63
N PRO A 256 -9.84 -16.29 -7.02
CA PRO A 256 -9.99 -15.38 -5.87
C PRO A 256 -9.11 -15.77 -4.68
N GLN A 257 -8.79 -17.07 -4.52
CA GLN A 257 -7.87 -17.56 -3.50
C GLN A 257 -6.45 -17.00 -3.64
N ALA A 258 -6.04 -16.55 -4.82
CA ALA A 258 -4.75 -15.86 -4.97
C ALA A 258 -4.70 -14.54 -4.17
N GLY A 259 -5.86 -13.99 -3.79
CA GLY A 259 -5.97 -12.83 -2.91
C GLY A 259 -5.39 -13.05 -1.52
N LEU A 260 -5.07 -14.29 -1.13
CA LEU A 260 -4.37 -14.59 0.13
C LEU A 260 -2.97 -13.97 0.18
N PHE A 261 -2.34 -13.77 -0.97
CA PHE A 261 -1.05 -13.08 -1.08
C PHE A 261 -1.18 -11.56 -1.20
N ALA A 262 -2.40 -11.02 -1.24
CA ALA A 262 -2.58 -9.60 -1.01
C ALA A 262 -2.34 -9.27 0.49
N PRO A 263 -2.17 -8.00 0.87
CA PRO A 263 -1.71 -6.93 -0.03
C PRO A 263 -0.33 -7.31 -0.61
N CYS A 264 0.06 -6.73 -1.75
CA CYS A 264 1.43 -6.91 -2.23
C CYS A 264 2.33 -6.01 -1.36
N SER A 265 2.65 -6.48 -0.16
CA SER A 265 3.47 -5.77 0.82
C SER A 265 4.89 -5.62 0.31
N VAL A 266 5.32 -4.37 0.19
CA VAL A 266 6.71 -4.00 0.00
C VAL A 266 7.17 -3.33 1.29
N TYR A 267 8.13 -3.93 1.96
CA TYR A 267 8.71 -3.38 3.17
C TYR A 267 10.00 -2.66 2.87
N PHE A 268 10.20 -1.57 3.58
CA PHE A 268 11.38 -0.73 3.51
C PHE A 268 11.93 -0.53 4.91
N TYR A 269 13.24 -0.53 5.03
CA TYR A 269 13.89 -0.24 6.30
C TYR A 269 15.27 0.36 6.08
N ILE A 270 15.67 1.19 7.03
CA ILE A 270 17.01 1.75 7.14
C ILE A 270 17.57 1.22 8.46
N PRO A 271 18.49 0.24 8.44
CA PRO A 271 19.18 -0.17 9.65
C PRO A 271 19.88 1.02 10.29
N LYS A 272 19.89 1.04 11.62
CA LYS A 272 20.50 2.11 12.41
C LYS A 272 21.91 2.45 11.89
N ASP A 273 22.12 3.73 11.57
CA ASP A 273 23.40 4.32 11.16
C ASP A 273 24.04 3.67 9.92
N SER A 274 23.26 3.05 9.03
CA SER A 274 23.79 2.30 7.89
C SER A 274 24.03 3.12 6.62
N GLY A 275 23.23 4.17 6.37
CA GLY A 275 23.21 4.87 5.08
C GLY A 275 22.67 4.00 3.92
N GLU A 276 21.96 2.92 4.24
CA GLU A 276 21.42 1.97 3.27
C GLU A 276 19.90 1.83 3.45
N LEU A 277 19.15 2.15 2.38
CA LEU A 277 17.72 1.92 2.31
C LEU A 277 17.49 0.55 1.67
N HIS A 278 16.97 -0.38 2.44
CA HIS A 278 16.63 -1.72 1.98
C HIS A 278 15.16 -1.78 1.58
N VAL A 279 14.86 -2.58 0.56
CA VAL A 279 13.51 -2.93 0.16
C VAL A 279 13.40 -4.44 -0.06
N GLY A 280 12.29 -5.02 0.39
CA GLY A 280 11.96 -6.40 0.08
C GLY A 280 10.48 -6.63 -0.18
N TYR A 281 10.18 -7.70 -0.91
CA TYR A 281 8.81 -8.19 -1.09
C TYR A 281 8.76 -9.65 -1.54
N ALA A 282 7.65 -10.32 -1.25
CA ALA A 282 7.41 -11.70 -1.70
C ALA A 282 7.21 -11.79 -3.21
N SER A 283 8.03 -12.60 -3.88
CA SER A 283 7.98 -12.78 -5.33
C SER A 283 6.63 -13.30 -5.81
N VAL A 284 6.21 -12.85 -7.00
CA VAL A 284 5.00 -13.34 -7.67
C VAL A 284 5.12 -14.82 -8.06
N ASP A 285 6.33 -15.35 -8.20
CA ASP A 285 6.53 -16.77 -8.49
C ASP A 285 6.07 -17.67 -7.34
N ASN A 286 6.05 -17.18 -6.09
CA ASN A 286 5.40 -17.89 -4.99
C ASN A 286 3.92 -18.13 -5.29
N TRP A 287 3.23 -17.14 -5.85
CA TRP A 287 1.81 -17.22 -6.20
C TRP A 287 1.62 -18.24 -7.31
N ILE A 288 2.43 -18.13 -8.38
CA ILE A 288 2.35 -19.00 -9.56
C ILE A 288 2.54 -20.47 -9.17
N VAL A 289 3.51 -20.76 -8.30
CA VAL A 289 3.82 -22.11 -7.87
C VAL A 289 2.73 -22.69 -6.96
N SER A 290 2.18 -21.89 -6.04
CA SER A 290 1.35 -22.37 -4.94
C SER A 290 -0.16 -22.32 -5.21
N THR A 291 -0.64 -21.41 -6.05
CA THR A 291 -2.09 -21.21 -6.29
C THR A 291 -2.68 -22.18 -7.32
N GLY A 292 -1.84 -22.90 -8.06
CA GLY A 292 -2.28 -23.81 -9.12
C GLY A 292 -2.69 -23.13 -10.42
N ILE A 293 -2.43 -21.83 -10.57
CA ILE A 293 -2.64 -21.08 -11.82
C ILE A 293 -1.79 -21.72 -12.93
N THR A 294 -2.44 -22.14 -14.01
CA THR A 294 -1.79 -22.83 -15.15
C THR A 294 -1.95 -22.09 -16.49
N ASP A 295 -2.80 -21.06 -16.55
CA ASP A 295 -2.96 -20.25 -17.76
C ASP A 295 -1.66 -19.49 -18.06
N GLU A 296 -1.01 -19.84 -19.17
CA GLU A 296 0.29 -19.26 -19.57
C GLU A 296 0.24 -17.74 -19.80
N LYS A 297 -0.89 -17.21 -20.29
CA LYS A 297 -1.03 -15.76 -20.51
C LYS A 297 -1.18 -15.03 -19.18
N LYS A 298 -1.94 -15.61 -18.25
CA LYS A 298 -2.08 -15.10 -16.89
C LYS A 298 -0.72 -15.09 -16.19
N ILE A 299 0.03 -16.20 -16.25
CA ILE A 299 1.39 -16.30 -15.68
C ILE A 299 2.35 -15.29 -16.31
N ALA A 300 2.34 -15.15 -17.64
CA ALA A 300 3.19 -14.18 -18.33
C ALA A 300 2.87 -12.75 -17.89
N TYR A 301 1.59 -12.41 -17.75
CA TYR A 301 1.16 -11.10 -17.25
C TYR A 301 1.57 -10.88 -15.79
N MET A 302 1.45 -11.90 -14.92
CA MET A 302 1.90 -11.83 -13.53
C MET A 302 3.40 -11.52 -13.44
N ARG A 303 4.22 -12.19 -14.26
CA ARG A 303 5.65 -11.95 -14.32
C ARG A 303 6.00 -10.58 -14.91
N GLU A 304 5.26 -10.10 -15.89
CA GLU A 304 5.49 -8.76 -16.45
C GLU A 304 5.21 -7.66 -15.41
N ILE A 305 4.13 -7.79 -14.63
CA ILE A 305 3.83 -6.86 -13.54
C ILE A 305 4.92 -6.93 -12.47
N SER A 306 5.40 -8.13 -12.11
CA SER A 306 6.51 -8.25 -11.15
C SER A 306 7.81 -7.65 -11.70
N ALA A 307 8.12 -7.85 -12.98
CA ALA A 307 9.28 -7.24 -13.62
C ALA A 307 9.17 -5.71 -13.69
N SER A 308 7.97 -5.15 -13.84
CA SER A 308 7.78 -3.70 -13.82
C SER A 308 8.06 -3.11 -12.45
N VAL A 309 7.67 -3.78 -11.36
CA VAL A 309 8.03 -3.39 -9.98
C VAL A 309 9.55 -3.33 -9.81
N VAL A 310 10.27 -4.36 -10.27
CA VAL A 310 11.75 -4.38 -10.22
C VAL A 310 12.35 -3.21 -11.03
N ARG A 311 11.83 -2.93 -12.23
CA ARG A 311 12.32 -1.82 -13.06
C ARG A 311 12.11 -0.46 -12.38
N ILE A 312 10.97 -0.27 -11.71
CA ILE A 312 10.66 0.95 -10.96
C ILE A 312 11.64 1.11 -9.80
N PHE A 313 11.92 0.06 -9.03
CA PHE A 313 12.94 0.14 -7.98
C PHE A 313 14.34 0.46 -8.51
N LYS A 314 14.72 -0.09 -9.67
CA LYS A 314 15.97 0.31 -10.33
C LYS A 314 15.97 1.78 -10.75
N GLU A 315 14.84 2.33 -11.21
CA GLU A 315 14.69 3.77 -11.51
C GLU A 315 14.83 4.63 -10.24
N LEU A 316 14.36 4.13 -9.08
CA LEU A 316 14.55 4.74 -7.76
C LEU A 316 15.98 4.55 -7.20
N GLY A 317 16.89 3.92 -7.95
CA GLY A 317 18.29 3.73 -7.57
C GLY A 317 18.58 2.53 -6.66
N PHE A 318 17.69 1.54 -6.63
CA PHE A 318 17.97 0.27 -5.94
C PHE A 318 18.71 -0.71 -6.85
N GLU A 319 19.57 -1.51 -6.23
CA GLU A 319 20.30 -2.61 -6.85
C GLU A 319 19.97 -3.93 -6.14
N GLN A 320 20.00 -5.07 -6.85
CA GLN A 320 19.74 -6.35 -6.20
C GLN A 320 20.85 -6.67 -5.20
N GLU A 321 20.49 -7.13 -4.01
CA GLU A 321 21.47 -7.55 -3.02
C GLU A 321 22.34 -8.69 -3.58
N GLY A 322 23.66 -8.46 -3.67
CA GLY A 322 24.62 -9.44 -4.17
C GLY A 322 25.00 -9.34 -5.65
N GLU A 323 24.40 -8.44 -6.44
CA GLU A 323 24.96 -8.07 -7.75
C GLU A 323 26.18 -7.15 -7.56
N LYS A 324 27.36 -7.56 -8.05
CA LYS A 324 28.52 -6.66 -8.15
C LYS A 324 28.32 -5.75 -9.36
N GLU A 325 28.45 -4.44 -9.15
CA GLU A 325 28.38 -3.38 -10.17
C GLU A 325 28.98 -3.83 -11.51
N ASN A 326 28.16 -3.82 -12.56
CA ASN A 326 28.66 -3.70 -13.91
C ASN A 326 27.71 -2.76 -14.67
N THR A 327 27.89 -1.47 -14.42
CA THR A 327 27.16 -0.38 -15.05
C THR A 327 27.55 -0.27 -16.53
N GLN A 328 26.63 -0.61 -17.42
CA GLN A 328 26.60 -0.05 -18.77
C GLN A 328 25.22 0.55 -19.03
N GLU A 329 25.21 1.88 -19.10
CA GLU A 329 24.08 2.71 -19.52
C GLU A 329 23.55 2.26 -20.89
N VAL A 330 22.23 2.05 -20.98
CA VAL A 330 21.52 2.06 -22.26
C VAL A 330 20.44 3.13 -22.19
N LYS A 331 20.72 4.27 -22.84
CA LYS A 331 19.73 5.31 -23.13
C LYS A 331 18.67 4.77 -24.08
N ALA A 332 17.40 4.87 -23.70
CA ALA A 332 16.27 4.71 -24.61
C ALA A 332 15.43 5.99 -24.61
N GLU A 333 15.51 6.75 -25.70
CA GLU A 333 14.55 7.80 -26.05
C GLU A 333 13.20 7.15 -26.41
N VAL A 334 12.12 7.61 -25.78
CA VAL A 334 10.76 7.35 -26.25
C VAL A 334 10.01 8.67 -26.33
N THR A 335 9.72 9.10 -27.56
CA THR A 335 8.79 10.21 -27.85
C THR A 335 7.37 9.66 -27.95
N PRO A 336 6.35 10.26 -27.29
CA PRO A 336 4.96 10.02 -27.65
C PRO A 336 4.35 11.26 -28.32
N THR A 337 3.79 11.05 -29.51
CA THR A 337 2.91 12.01 -30.19
C THR A 337 1.47 11.70 -29.81
N VAL A 338 0.74 12.64 -29.22
CA VAL A 338 -0.74 12.56 -29.09
C VAL A 338 -1.38 13.90 -29.40
N SER A 339 -2.33 13.83 -30.33
CA SER A 339 -3.18 14.90 -30.86
C SER A 339 -4.10 15.50 -29.79
N GLN A 340 -4.06 16.83 -29.62
CA GLN A 340 -4.98 17.59 -28.79
C GLN A 340 -6.34 17.80 -29.48
N LYS A 341 -7.42 17.64 -28.73
CA LYS A 341 -8.73 18.24 -29.01
C LYS A 341 -9.02 19.25 -27.90
N SER A 342 -9.22 20.50 -28.29
CA SER A 342 -9.53 21.65 -27.43
C SER A 342 -10.94 21.55 -26.85
N VAL A 343 -11.08 21.85 -25.56
CA VAL A 343 -12.37 22.15 -24.92
C VAL A 343 -12.49 23.66 -24.76
N GLU A 344 -13.67 24.14 -25.12
CA GLU A 344 -14.11 25.53 -25.27
C GLU A 344 -14.38 26.19 -23.92
N THR A 345 -13.92 27.42 -23.76
CA THR A 345 -14.10 28.28 -22.58
C THR A 345 -15.48 28.93 -22.56
N GLU A 346 -16.26 28.75 -21.50
CA GLU A 346 -17.44 29.57 -21.20
C GLU A 346 -17.09 30.81 -20.35
N LYS A 347 -17.86 31.88 -20.58
CA LYS A 347 -17.72 33.24 -20.03
C LYS A 347 -18.42 33.41 -18.66
N PRO A 348 -18.03 34.43 -17.87
CA PRO A 348 -18.53 34.63 -16.50
C PRO A 348 -19.94 35.22 -16.46
N VAL A 349 -20.68 34.87 -15.40
CA VAL A 349 -21.97 35.47 -15.01
C VAL A 349 -21.72 36.36 -13.79
N ASP A 350 -22.09 37.63 -13.89
CA ASP A 350 -22.24 38.55 -12.77
C ASP A 350 -23.63 38.37 -12.14
N SER A 351 -23.70 38.26 -10.80
CA SER A 351 -24.72 38.95 -10.00
C SER A 351 -24.46 38.80 -8.50
N GLU A 352 -24.54 39.93 -7.78
CA GLU A 352 -24.56 40.05 -6.32
C GLU A 352 -25.75 39.30 -5.70
N GLU A 353 -25.45 38.36 -4.81
CA GLU A 353 -26.25 37.99 -3.64
C GLU A 353 -25.25 37.64 -2.53
N ALA A 354 -25.55 37.98 -1.27
CA ALA A 354 -24.71 37.64 -0.12
C ALA A 354 -24.75 36.12 0.12
N GLY A 355 -24.02 35.37 -0.71
CA GLY A 355 -23.93 33.91 -0.70
C GLY A 355 -22.82 33.42 0.22
N ASN A 356 -22.97 32.18 0.70
CA ASN A 356 -21.97 31.47 1.50
C ASN A 356 -20.60 31.59 0.81
N VAL A 357 -19.66 32.27 1.47
CA VAL A 357 -18.29 32.46 0.97
C VAL A 357 -17.64 31.08 0.86
N LEU A 358 -17.31 30.64 -0.36
CA LEU A 358 -16.70 29.32 -0.59
C LEU A 358 -15.23 29.29 -0.17
N ILE A 359 -14.47 30.28 -0.64
CA ILE A 359 -13.02 30.39 -0.46
C ILE A 359 -12.72 31.83 -0.04
N GLU A 360 -11.85 31.97 0.95
CA GLU A 360 -11.32 33.27 1.38
C GLU A 360 -9.95 33.47 0.77
N PHE A 361 -9.82 34.50 -0.07
CA PHE A 361 -8.55 34.91 -0.66
C PHE A 361 -8.18 36.31 -0.21
N TYR A 362 -6.90 36.49 0.07
CA TYR A 362 -6.27 37.75 0.39
C TYR A 362 -5.17 38.01 -0.64
N GLY A 363 -5.09 39.25 -1.13
CA GLY A 363 -4.16 39.64 -2.18
C GLY A 363 -3.14 40.64 -1.67
N THR A 364 -1.86 40.38 -1.94
CA THR A 364 -0.76 41.34 -1.71
C THR A 364 -0.07 41.66 -3.03
N LYS A 365 0.18 42.94 -3.30
CA LYS A 365 0.85 43.38 -4.53
C LYS A 365 2.33 42.95 -4.56
N GLY A 366 2.84 42.65 -5.74
CA GLY A 366 4.23 42.27 -5.96
C GLY A 366 4.49 40.78 -5.75
N LYS A 367 5.71 40.44 -5.32
CA LYS A 367 6.18 39.06 -5.05
C LYS A 367 6.56 38.94 -3.56
N PRO A 368 5.59 38.83 -2.64
CA PRO A 368 5.86 38.75 -1.22
C PRO A 368 6.29 37.34 -0.80
N GLU A 369 7.16 36.68 -1.58
CA GLU A 369 7.58 35.30 -1.33
C GLU A 369 8.34 35.18 0.00
N ALA A 370 9.20 36.16 0.30
CA ALA A 370 9.93 36.22 1.56
C ALA A 370 8.99 36.41 2.76
N GLU A 371 7.96 37.24 2.61
CA GLU A 371 6.95 37.48 3.63
C GLU A 371 6.04 36.26 3.83
N LEU A 372 5.64 35.59 2.74
CA LEU A 372 4.88 34.35 2.78
C LEU A 372 5.67 33.24 3.50
N LYS A 373 6.93 33.06 3.11
CA LYS A 373 7.82 32.11 3.77
C LYS A 373 7.98 32.46 5.25
N SER A 374 8.22 33.73 5.58
CA SER A 374 8.33 34.17 6.97
C SER A 374 7.04 33.96 7.76
N MET A 375 5.87 34.06 7.14
CA MET A 375 4.59 33.80 7.79
C MET A 375 4.42 32.31 8.08
N VAL A 376 4.70 31.44 7.08
CA VAL A 376 4.63 29.99 7.24
C VAL A 376 5.60 29.50 8.32
N ASP A 377 6.83 30.03 8.35
CA ASP A 377 7.82 29.69 9.36
C ASP A 377 7.43 30.16 10.78
N LYS A 378 6.49 31.11 10.91
CA LYS A 378 5.98 31.62 12.19
C LYS A 378 4.65 31.03 12.62
N LEU A 379 4.07 30.08 11.87
CA LEU A 379 2.79 29.45 12.25
C LEU A 379 2.84 28.81 13.64
N GLY A 380 4.00 28.27 14.04
CA GLY A 380 4.19 27.69 15.37
C GLY A 380 4.00 28.68 16.52
N GLU A 381 4.25 29.98 16.29
CA GLU A 381 4.06 31.02 17.32
C GLU A 381 2.56 31.22 17.66
N ILE A 382 1.66 30.80 16.78
CA ILE A 382 0.20 30.90 16.97
C ILE A 382 -0.48 29.53 17.13
N GLY A 383 0.28 28.46 17.38
CA GLY A 383 -0.24 27.11 17.63
C GLY A 383 -0.49 26.26 16.38
N PHE A 384 -0.11 26.74 15.18
CA PHE A 384 -0.24 26.00 13.94
C PHE A 384 1.08 25.33 13.53
N THR A 385 0.99 24.15 12.94
CA THR A 385 2.09 23.42 12.32
C THR A 385 1.83 23.30 10.83
N ALA A 386 2.88 23.43 10.01
CA ALA A 386 2.84 23.09 8.60
C ALA A 386 3.45 21.70 8.39
N SER A 387 2.65 20.68 8.09
CA SER A 387 3.15 19.32 7.81
C SER A 387 3.73 19.15 6.42
N ALA A 388 3.38 20.03 5.48
CA ALA A 388 3.98 20.02 4.15
C ALA A 388 4.10 21.44 3.58
N LYS A 389 5.25 21.74 2.97
CA LYS A 389 5.55 23.03 2.33
C LYS A 389 5.87 22.79 0.85
N ASN A 390 4.84 22.68 0.01
CA ASN A 390 5.02 22.46 -1.42
C ASN A 390 5.17 23.80 -2.12
N GLU A 391 6.41 24.21 -2.41
CA GLU A 391 6.73 25.51 -3.01
C GLU A 391 7.13 25.38 -4.48
N HIS A 392 6.85 26.41 -5.28
CA HIS A 392 7.23 26.50 -6.69
C HIS A 392 6.73 25.35 -7.58
N LEU A 393 5.51 24.85 -7.33
CA LEU A 393 4.92 23.76 -8.12
C LEU A 393 4.72 24.13 -9.60
N GLU A 394 4.60 25.41 -9.93
CA GLU A 394 4.57 25.89 -11.30
C GLU A 394 5.84 25.50 -12.07
N THR A 395 7.00 25.46 -11.41
CA THR A 395 8.27 25.06 -12.02
C THR A 395 8.25 23.56 -12.36
N HIS A 396 7.75 22.73 -11.45
CA HIS A 396 7.56 21.29 -11.71
C HIS A 396 6.58 21.05 -12.87
N TYR A 397 5.45 21.76 -12.88
CA TYR A 397 4.47 21.68 -13.97
C TYR A 397 5.06 22.13 -15.31
N TYR A 398 5.81 23.23 -15.33
CA TYR A 398 6.48 23.70 -16.52
C TYR A 398 7.50 22.68 -17.03
N ASN A 399 8.33 22.11 -16.14
CA ASN A 399 9.33 21.13 -16.51
C ASN A 399 8.72 19.89 -17.16
N LYS A 400 7.58 19.43 -16.63
CA LYS A 400 6.87 18.23 -17.10
C LYS A 400 6.02 18.45 -18.35
N PHE A 401 5.26 19.54 -18.40
CA PHE A 401 4.22 19.75 -19.41
C PHE A 401 4.57 20.85 -20.42
N LYS A 402 5.65 21.61 -20.19
CA LYS A 402 6.07 22.76 -21.00
C LYS A 402 4.99 23.84 -21.15
N VAL A 403 4.11 23.95 -20.17
CA VAL A 403 3.06 24.97 -20.07
C VAL A 403 3.28 25.76 -18.80
N LYS A 404 3.26 27.10 -18.90
CA LYS A 404 3.36 28.02 -17.76
C LYS A 404 2.10 28.87 -17.71
N ASN A 405 1.23 28.59 -16.75
CA ASN A 405 -0.03 29.32 -16.54
C ASN A 405 -0.03 30.15 -15.25
N LEU A 406 0.98 29.98 -14.41
CA LEU A 406 1.18 30.67 -13.14
C LEU A 406 2.65 31.05 -13.01
N ASP A 407 2.89 32.18 -12.34
CA ASP A 407 4.23 32.64 -11.95
C ASP A 407 4.62 32.17 -10.55
N LEU A 408 3.65 31.76 -9.74
CA LEU A 408 3.85 31.16 -8.42
C LEU A 408 2.69 30.20 -8.14
N LEU A 409 3.00 29.04 -7.56
CA LEU A 409 2.03 28.10 -7.03
C LEU A 409 2.63 27.34 -5.84
N ASN A 410 2.15 27.66 -4.64
CA ASN A 410 2.54 26.99 -3.40
C ASN A 410 1.31 26.41 -2.69
N PHE A 411 1.48 25.25 -2.05
CA PHE A 411 0.51 24.65 -1.14
C PHE A 411 1.15 24.37 0.20
N TYR A 412 0.57 24.92 1.26
CA TYR A 412 0.97 24.66 2.63
C TYR A 412 -0.13 23.86 3.32
N THR A 413 0.21 22.67 3.79
CA THR A 413 -0.71 21.82 4.55
C THR A 413 -0.53 22.16 6.02
N ILE A 414 -1.55 22.75 6.65
CA ILE A 414 -1.47 23.36 7.99
C ILE A 414 -2.55 22.84 8.93
N PHE A 415 -2.23 22.73 10.21
CA PHE A 415 -3.15 22.28 11.26
C PHE A 415 -2.74 22.80 12.65
N ASP A 416 -3.70 22.90 13.56
CA ASP A 416 -3.49 23.09 14.99
C ASP A 416 -4.00 21.83 15.69
N ILE A 417 -3.09 20.97 16.14
CA ILE A 417 -3.45 19.67 16.72
C ILE A 417 -4.15 19.80 18.07
N GLU A 418 -3.81 20.82 18.86
CA GLU A 418 -4.39 21.03 20.19
C GLU A 418 -5.86 21.43 20.08
N SER A 419 -6.17 22.34 19.16
CA SER A 419 -7.55 22.76 18.87
C SER A 419 -8.34 21.67 18.12
N LEU A 420 -7.68 20.91 17.24
CA LEU A 420 -8.34 19.89 16.42
C LEU A 420 -8.72 18.63 17.21
N ARG A 421 -7.88 18.18 18.14
CA ARG A 421 -8.10 16.94 18.91
C ARG A 421 -9.49 16.84 19.55
N PRO A 422 -10.00 17.84 20.30
CA PRO A 422 -11.35 17.77 20.87
C PRO A 422 -12.45 17.74 19.78
N LEU A 423 -12.23 18.38 18.64
CA LEU A 423 -13.17 18.36 17.51
C LEU A 423 -13.24 16.97 16.87
N LEU A 424 -12.09 16.32 16.62
CA LEU A 424 -12.02 14.96 16.09
C LEU A 424 -12.63 13.92 17.02
N ILE A 425 -12.47 14.09 18.34
CA ILE A 425 -13.12 13.22 19.34
C ILE A 425 -14.65 13.36 19.26
N LYS A 426 -15.16 14.57 19.03
CA LYS A 426 -16.59 14.85 18.94
C LYS A 426 -17.17 14.40 17.60
N ASN A 427 -16.45 14.66 16.51
CA ASN A 427 -16.84 14.34 15.15
C ASN A 427 -15.58 14.02 14.31
N PRO A 428 -15.32 12.75 13.95
CA PRO A 428 -14.13 12.39 13.19
C PRO A 428 -14.11 12.97 11.77
N ASP A 429 -15.26 13.42 11.23
CA ASP A 429 -15.35 14.00 9.89
C ASP A 429 -14.60 15.33 9.76
N PHE A 430 -14.24 15.99 10.89
CA PHE A 430 -13.31 17.13 10.89
C PHE A 430 -11.95 16.77 10.25
N GLY A 431 -11.56 15.50 10.23
CA GLY A 431 -10.35 15.02 9.56
C GLY A 431 -10.36 15.24 8.05
N ALA A 432 -11.52 15.47 7.42
CA ALA A 432 -11.61 15.78 5.99
C ALA A 432 -10.93 17.12 5.61
N TYR A 433 -10.76 18.03 6.58
CA TYR A 433 -10.16 19.35 6.39
C TYR A 433 -9.05 19.65 7.40
N ALA A 434 -8.52 18.62 8.07
CA ALA A 434 -7.52 18.79 9.08
C ALA A 434 -6.43 17.73 8.90
N PRO A 435 -5.29 18.09 8.28
CA PRO A 435 -4.89 19.46 7.93
C PRO A 435 -5.67 20.08 6.75
N PHE A 436 -5.76 21.41 6.73
CA PHE A 436 -6.29 22.15 5.57
C PHE A 436 -5.17 22.77 4.75
N ASN A 437 -5.48 23.12 3.50
CA ASN A 437 -4.53 23.74 2.59
C ASN A 437 -4.65 25.26 2.59
N LEU A 438 -3.52 25.92 2.79
CA LEU A 438 -3.29 27.31 2.42
C LEU A 438 -2.64 27.33 1.04
N LEU A 439 -3.39 27.80 0.05
CA LEU A 439 -2.93 27.96 -1.32
C LEU A 439 -2.35 29.36 -1.48
N ALA A 440 -1.16 29.49 -2.07
CA ALA A 440 -0.66 30.75 -2.59
C ALA A 440 -0.40 30.64 -4.10
N TYR A 441 -0.88 31.62 -4.87
CA TYR A 441 -0.64 31.64 -6.32
C TYR A 441 -0.47 33.04 -6.87
N LYS A 442 0.20 33.13 -8.02
CA LYS A 442 0.35 34.35 -8.81
C LYS A 442 0.15 34.07 -10.28
N MET A 443 -0.67 34.89 -10.92
CA MET A 443 -0.89 34.84 -12.37
C MET A 443 0.29 35.50 -13.11
N PRO A 444 0.52 35.16 -14.40
CA PRO A 444 1.51 35.82 -15.24
C PRO A 444 1.34 37.35 -15.30
N GLU A 445 2.43 38.10 -15.49
CA GLU A 445 2.42 39.58 -15.52
C GLU A 445 1.44 40.21 -16.52
N ASP A 446 1.15 39.53 -17.64
CA ASP A 446 0.21 39.98 -18.66
C ASP A 446 -1.27 39.70 -18.32
N HIS A 447 -1.52 38.96 -17.24
CA HIS A 447 -2.87 38.76 -16.69
C HIS A 447 -3.33 39.99 -15.89
N LYS A 448 -4.64 40.25 -15.88
CA LYS A 448 -5.24 41.39 -15.13
C LYS A 448 -4.90 41.42 -13.63
N ASP A 449 -4.60 40.25 -13.07
CA ASP A 449 -4.24 40.03 -11.66
C ASP A 449 -2.75 39.68 -11.51
N GLY A 450 -1.93 39.87 -12.55
CA GLY A 450 -0.51 39.50 -12.59
C GLY A 450 0.39 40.27 -11.64
N ASP A 451 -0.06 41.40 -11.10
CA ASP A 451 0.66 42.16 -10.07
C ASP A 451 0.29 41.72 -8.63
N THR A 452 -0.63 40.77 -8.47
CA THR A 452 -1.11 40.34 -7.14
C THR A 452 -0.74 38.90 -6.87
N THR A 453 -0.15 38.65 -5.71
CA THR A 453 -0.03 37.32 -5.14
C THR A 453 -1.22 37.07 -4.22
N TRP A 454 -1.97 36.01 -4.51
CA TRP A 454 -3.15 35.61 -3.76
C TRP A 454 -2.81 34.49 -2.81
N TYR A 455 -3.33 34.53 -1.59
CA TYR A 455 -3.24 33.45 -0.62
C TYR A 455 -4.62 33.21 0.00
N GLY A 456 -5.00 31.95 0.17
CA GLY A 456 -6.35 31.62 0.61
C GLY A 456 -6.57 30.17 0.99
N HIS A 457 -7.70 29.94 1.64
CA HIS A 457 -8.18 28.64 2.08
C HIS A 457 -9.71 28.58 1.93
N LEU A 458 -10.28 27.37 2.00
CA LEU A 458 -11.74 27.22 2.10
C LEU A 458 -12.24 27.95 3.34
N SER A 459 -13.40 28.60 3.27
CA SER A 459 -13.94 29.24 4.47
C SER A 459 -14.34 28.18 5.50
N THR A 460 -14.23 28.51 6.79
CA THR A 460 -14.62 27.59 7.87
C THR A 460 -16.08 27.15 7.74
N ASN A 461 -16.98 28.07 7.36
CA ASN A 461 -18.39 27.75 7.13
C ASN A 461 -18.58 26.72 6.00
N THR A 462 -17.80 26.84 4.91
CA THR A 462 -17.83 25.86 3.82
C THR A 462 -17.33 24.50 4.28
N MET A 463 -16.24 24.45 5.06
CA MET A 463 -15.73 23.20 5.60
C MET A 463 -16.78 22.51 6.48
N LEU A 464 -17.42 23.26 7.39
CA LEU A 464 -18.50 22.77 8.25
C LEU A 464 -19.72 22.28 7.45
N ASP A 465 -20.16 23.05 6.45
CA ASP A 465 -21.26 22.68 5.56
C ASP A 465 -20.98 21.36 4.83
N ILE A 466 -19.75 21.13 4.37
CA ILE A 466 -19.38 19.92 3.64
C ILE A 466 -19.38 18.68 4.55
N ILE A 467 -18.89 18.81 5.80
CA ILE A 467 -18.95 17.70 6.76
C ILE A 467 -20.32 17.56 7.44
N GLY A 468 -21.27 18.46 7.12
CA GLY A 468 -22.61 18.45 7.68
C GLY A 468 -22.68 18.83 9.16
N GLU A 469 -21.66 19.52 9.69
CA GLU A 469 -21.62 19.97 11.07
C GLU A 469 -22.52 21.21 11.26
N LYS A 470 -23.43 21.14 12.23
CA LYS A 470 -24.47 22.16 12.47
C LYS A 470 -24.48 22.68 13.89
N ASP A 471 -23.72 22.05 14.79
CA ASP A 471 -23.63 22.51 16.17
C ASP A 471 -22.73 23.74 16.26
N GLN A 472 -23.33 24.89 16.58
CA GLN A 472 -22.64 26.17 16.75
C GLN A 472 -21.68 26.22 17.95
N ALA A 473 -21.72 25.21 18.84
CA ALA A 473 -20.79 25.07 19.95
C ALA A 473 -19.48 24.34 19.57
N THR A 474 -19.38 23.90 18.32
CA THR A 474 -18.20 23.31 17.66
C THR A 474 -17.63 24.35 16.71
#